data_AF-A0A958SKV5-F1
#
_entry.id   AF-A0A958SKV5-F1
#
_cell.length_a   1.000
_cell.length_b   1.000
_cell.length_c   1.000
_cell.angle_alpha   90.00
_cell.angle_beta   90.00
_cell.angle_gamma   90.00
#
_symmetry.space_group_name_H-M   'P 1'
#
loop_
_entity.id
_entity.type
_entity.pdbx_description
1 polymer ?
#
loop_
_entity_poly.entity_id
_entity_poly.type
_entity_poly.pdbx_seq_one_letter_code
_entity_poly.pdbx_strand_id
1 'polypeptide(L)'
;MIQKKVESRYQFLGYEVFIETKWLKGPIGKISVENSLLVFVANSKGEVVSLPQDLHVEFYSTMPSMGHPLEDAGYFEVLETGLYINRHIVYNMPGRWKQEVWLVDSSGNIVSKVEWYESF
;
A
#
# COMPACT_ATOMS: atom_id res chain seq x y z
N MET A 1 25.85 -5.32 -0.98
CA MET A 1 24.93 -4.94 0.11
C MET A 1 23.61 -5.64 -0.19
N ILE A 2 23.27 -6.70 0.54
CA ILE A 2 22.00 -7.40 0.34
C ILE A 2 20.93 -6.56 1.02
N GLN A 3 20.09 -5.87 0.24
CA GLN A 3 18.91 -5.21 0.78
C GLN A 3 18.07 -6.28 1.47
N LYS A 4 17.94 -6.16 2.79
CA LYS A 4 17.07 -7.01 3.60
C LYS A 4 15.64 -6.78 3.07
N LYS A 5 15.10 -7.77 2.37
CA LYS A 5 13.76 -7.76 1.80
C LYS A 5 12.78 -7.68 2.98
N VAL A 6 12.28 -6.49 3.28
CA VAL A 6 11.23 -6.33 4.28
C VAL A 6 9.93 -6.73 3.58
N GLU A 7 9.66 -8.04 3.57
CA GLU A 7 8.32 -8.54 3.29
C GLU A 7 7.49 -8.27 4.53
N SER A 8 6.71 -7.19 4.47
CA SER A 8 5.82 -6.82 5.57
C SER A 8 4.47 -7.47 5.34
N ARG A 9 4.13 -8.46 6.18
CA ARG A 9 2.80 -9.09 6.19
C ARG A 9 1.93 -8.44 7.26
N TYR A 10 0.78 -7.92 6.86
CA TYR A 10 -0.19 -7.28 7.74
C TYR A 10 -1.57 -7.93 7.60
N GLN A 11 -2.37 -7.94 8.66
CA GLN A 11 -3.75 -8.44 8.61
C GLN A 11 -4.74 -7.28 8.56
N PHE A 12 -5.75 -7.36 7.70
CA PHE A 12 -6.92 -6.50 7.80
C PHE A 12 -7.81 -6.97 8.95
N LEU A 13 -7.97 -6.14 9.98
CA LEU A 13 -8.84 -6.43 11.12
C LEU A 13 -10.27 -6.70 10.64
N GLY A 14 -10.90 -7.75 11.18
CA GLY A 14 -12.24 -8.19 10.78
C GLY A 14 -12.28 -9.09 9.55
N TYR A 15 -11.14 -9.35 8.91
CA TYR A 15 -11.03 -10.21 7.73
C TYR A 15 -9.93 -11.26 7.88
N GLU A 16 -10.11 -12.41 7.24
CA GLU A 16 -9.10 -13.48 7.18
C GLU A 16 -8.11 -13.28 6.01
N VAL A 17 -7.88 -12.03 5.62
CA VAL A 17 -6.92 -11.67 4.57
C VAL A 17 -5.75 -10.87 5.13
N PHE A 18 -4.59 -11.16 4.56
CA PHE A 18 -3.32 -10.54 4.85
C PHE A 18 -2.83 -9.83 3.61
N ILE A 19 -2.10 -8.73 3.78
CA ILE A 19 -1.39 -8.10 2.68
C ILE A 19 0.10 -8.17 2.85
N GLU A 20 0.79 -8.33 1.74
CA GLU A 20 2.23 -8.19 1.63
C GLU A 20 2.55 -7.10 0.60
N THR A 21 3.44 -6.17 0.95
CA THR A 21 3.75 -5.01 0.12
C THR A 21 5.20 -4.99 -0.31
N LYS A 22 5.47 -4.58 -1.55
CA LYS A 22 6.83 -4.45 -2.07
C LYS A 22 6.94 -3.27 -3.03
N TRP A 23 7.85 -2.34 -2.74
CA TRP A 23 8.18 -1.29 -3.70
C TRP A 23 8.83 -1.88 -4.96
N LEU A 24 8.25 -1.59 -6.12
CA LEU A 24 8.84 -1.88 -7.42
C LEU A 24 9.73 -0.73 -7.88
N LYS A 25 9.31 0.49 -7.58
CA LYS A 25 10.07 1.72 -7.76
C LYS A 25 9.80 2.64 -6.57
N GLY A 26 10.84 3.05 -5.86
CA GLY A 26 10.71 3.93 -4.70
C GLY A 26 10.77 3.21 -3.34
N PRO A 27 10.29 3.86 -2.28
CA PRO A 27 9.73 5.22 -2.27
C PRO A 27 10.85 6.27 -2.37
N ILE A 28 10.63 7.30 -3.18
CA ILE A 28 11.54 8.44 -3.38
C ILE A 28 10.73 9.73 -3.22
N GLY A 29 11.22 10.60 -2.33
CA GLY A 29 10.61 11.89 -1.98
C GLY A 29 10.88 13.00 -2.98
N LYS A 30 10.37 12.90 -4.21
CA LYS A 30 10.57 13.93 -5.22
C LYS A 30 9.37 14.01 -6.17
N ILE A 31 8.79 15.21 -6.31
CA ILE A 31 7.58 15.44 -7.13
C ILE A 31 7.71 15.01 -8.59
N SER A 32 8.93 15.00 -9.14
CA SER A 32 9.19 14.57 -10.52
C SER A 32 9.39 13.06 -10.66
N VAL A 33 9.19 12.27 -9.61
CA VAL A 33 9.45 10.83 -9.58
C VAL A 33 8.20 10.08 -9.15
N GLU A 34 7.65 9.33 -10.09
CA GLU A 34 6.60 8.37 -9.80
C GLU A 34 7.17 7.11 -9.15
N ASN A 35 6.48 6.63 -8.12
CA ASN A 35 6.76 5.42 -7.37
C ASN A 35 5.69 4.38 -7.67
N SER A 36 6.01 3.11 -7.42
CA SER A 36 5.07 2.01 -7.60
C SER A 36 5.22 0.94 -6.54
N LEU A 37 4.08 0.48 -6.03
CA LEU A 37 3.97 -0.48 -4.94
C LEU A 37 3.22 -1.72 -5.44
N LEU A 38 3.83 -2.89 -5.30
CA LEU A 38 3.17 -4.17 -5.50
C LEU A 38 2.51 -4.60 -4.18
N VAL A 39 1.27 -5.08 -4.26
CA VAL A 39 0.49 -5.59 -3.12
C VAL A 39 -0.03 -6.97 -3.44
N PHE A 40 0.25 -7.93 -2.56
CA PHE A 40 -0.28 -9.28 -2.60
C PHE A 40 -1.32 -9.44 -1.50
N VAL A 41 -2.42 -10.13 -1.79
CA VAL A 41 -3.45 -10.51 -0.82
C VAL A 41 -3.39 -12.02 -0.63
N ALA A 42 -3.21 -12.45 0.61
CA ALA A 42 -3.10 -13.86 0.97
C ALA A 42 -4.03 -14.22 2.13
N ASN A 43 -4.50 -15.47 2.18
CA ASN A 43 -5.25 -15.98 3.33
C ASN A 43 -4.31 -16.39 4.50
N SER A 44 -4.86 -16.94 5.58
CA SER A 44 -4.08 -17.41 6.74
C SER A 44 -3.05 -18.51 6.40
N LYS A 45 -3.26 -19.27 5.34
CA LYS A 45 -2.34 -20.31 4.84
C LYS A 45 -1.23 -19.76 3.94
N GLY A 46 -1.26 -18.47 3.62
CA GLY A 46 -0.32 -17.85 2.68
C GLY A 46 -0.66 -18.09 1.21
N GLU A 47 -1.85 -18.61 0.92
CA GLU A 47 -2.33 -18.78 -0.45
C GLU A 47 -2.85 -17.44 -0.97
N VAL A 48 -2.50 -17.07 -2.19
CA VAL A 48 -3.00 -15.85 -2.84
C VAL A 48 -4.50 -15.98 -3.08
N VAL A 49 -5.28 -15.01 -2.64
CA VAL A 49 -6.75 -15.01 -2.73
C VAL A 49 -7.28 -13.67 -3.21
N SER A 50 -8.46 -13.69 -3.82
CA SER A 50 -9.22 -12.46 -4.09
C SER A 50 -9.61 -11.77 -2.80
N LEU A 51 -9.72 -10.44 -2.85
CA LEU A 51 -10.47 -9.70 -1.84
C LEU A 51 -11.93 -10.18 -1.79
N PRO A 52 -12.60 -10.05 -0.63
CA PRO A 52 -14.05 -10.21 -0.55
C PRO A 52 -14.78 -9.35 -1.58
N GLN A 53 -15.98 -9.80 -1.98
CA GLN A 53 -16.81 -9.07 -2.92
C GLN A 53 -17.08 -7.63 -2.42
N ASP A 54 -17.12 -6.68 -3.36
CA ASP A 54 -17.38 -5.26 -3.11
C ASP A 54 -16.30 -4.53 -2.31
N LEU A 55 -15.11 -5.13 -2.15
CA LEU A 55 -13.95 -4.49 -1.54
C LEU A 55 -12.83 -4.27 -2.56
N HIS A 56 -12.14 -3.13 -2.44
CA HIS A 56 -10.92 -2.82 -3.17
C HIS A 56 -9.85 -2.24 -2.25
N VAL A 57 -8.62 -2.18 -2.77
CA VAL A 57 -7.50 -1.56 -2.05
C VAL A 57 -7.27 -0.13 -2.52
N GLU A 58 -6.95 0.74 -1.57
CA GLU A 58 -6.45 2.09 -1.81
C GLU A 58 -5.15 2.31 -1.03
N PHE A 59 -4.37 3.30 -1.46
CA PHE A 59 -3.10 3.65 -0.82
C PHE A 59 -3.16 5.09 -0.36
N TYR A 60 -2.55 5.37 0.78
CA TYR A 60 -2.37 6.71 1.25
C TYR A 60 -1.06 6.83 2.02
N SER A 61 -0.55 8.04 2.10
CA SER A 61 0.61 8.32 2.93
C SER A 61 0.57 9.72 3.48
N THR A 62 1.08 9.88 4.70
CA THR A 62 1.19 11.16 5.37
C THR A 62 2.55 11.30 6.02
N MET A 63 3.13 12.49 5.96
CA MET A 63 4.29 12.85 6.77
C MET A 63 3.81 13.31 8.15
N PRO A 64 3.97 12.51 9.22
CA PRO A 64 3.32 12.78 10.51
C PRO A 64 3.83 14.05 11.20
N SER A 65 5.09 14.42 10.95
CA SER A 65 5.70 15.62 11.54
C SER A 65 5.05 16.92 11.07
N MET A 66 4.45 16.93 9.87
CA MET A 66 3.85 18.12 9.27
C MET A 66 2.37 17.95 8.93
N GLY A 67 1.81 16.75 9.11
CA GLY A 67 0.45 16.42 8.67
C GLY A 67 0.28 16.53 7.16
N HIS A 68 1.37 16.40 6.39
CA HIS A 68 1.36 16.67 4.95
C HIS A 68 1.08 15.38 4.16
N PRO A 69 0.10 15.37 3.25
CA PRO A 69 -0.22 14.18 2.45
C PRO A 69 0.75 14.02 1.27
N LEU A 70 0.57 12.92 0.53
CA LEU A 70 1.16 12.75 -0.80
C LEU A 70 0.72 13.88 -1.75
N GLU A 71 1.51 14.09 -2.80
CA GLU A 71 1.06 14.86 -3.96
C GLU A 71 0.02 14.06 -4.76
N ASP A 72 0.32 12.77 -4.99
CA ASP A 72 -0.58 11.83 -5.66
C ASP A 72 -0.49 10.45 -4.98
N ALA A 73 -1.65 9.87 -4.66
CA ALA A 73 -1.78 8.54 -4.07
C ALA A 73 -1.61 7.41 -5.10
N GLY A 74 -1.61 7.76 -6.39
CA GLY A 74 -1.63 6.81 -7.48
C GLY A 74 -2.97 6.08 -7.60
N TYR A 75 -2.96 4.98 -8.34
CA TYR A 75 -4.13 4.10 -8.48
C TYR A 75 -3.70 2.65 -8.55
N PHE A 76 -4.55 1.76 -8.06
CA PHE A 76 -4.34 0.32 -8.15
C PHE A 76 -4.87 -0.25 -9.47
N GLU A 77 -4.02 -1.02 -10.14
CA GLU A 77 -4.35 -1.89 -11.27
C GLU A 77 -4.31 -3.35 -10.79
N VAL A 78 -5.32 -4.15 -11.16
CA VAL A 78 -5.36 -5.59 -10.88
C VAL A 78 -4.54 -6.31 -11.94
N LEU A 79 -3.48 -7.02 -11.53
CA LEU A 79 -2.66 -7.81 -12.43
C LEU A 79 -3.20 -9.23 -12.59
N GLU A 80 -3.55 -9.85 -11.46
CA GLU A 80 -4.18 -11.16 -11.36
C GLU A 80 -4.89 -11.28 -10.01
N THR A 81 -5.54 -12.42 -9.76
CA THR A 81 -6.20 -12.69 -8.48
C THR A 81 -5.27 -12.44 -7.31
N GLY A 82 -5.65 -11.53 -6.41
CA GLY A 82 -4.88 -11.21 -5.21
C GLY A 82 -3.56 -10.47 -5.47
N LEU A 83 -3.28 -10.02 -6.71
CA LEU A 83 -2.09 -9.27 -7.07
C LEU A 83 -2.45 -7.92 -7.68
N TYR A 84 -1.98 -6.86 -7.04
CA TYR A 84 -2.29 -5.48 -7.38
C TYR A 84 -1.01 -4.67 -7.51
N ILE A 85 -0.96 -3.74 -8.47
CA ILE A 85 0.10 -2.74 -8.56
C ILE A 85 -0.50 -1.35 -8.40
N ASN A 86 -0.02 -0.59 -7.41
CA ASN A 86 -0.26 0.84 -7.36
C ASN A 86 0.81 1.55 -8.20
N ARG A 87 0.36 2.36 -9.17
CA ARG A 87 1.20 3.17 -10.06
C ARG A 87 0.99 4.65 -9.79
N HIS A 88 1.98 5.46 -10.17
CA HIS A 88 1.91 6.93 -10.12
C HIS A 88 1.85 7.51 -8.69
N ILE A 89 2.38 6.81 -7.69
CA ILE A 89 2.52 7.39 -6.34
C ILE A 89 3.56 8.52 -6.39
N VAL A 90 3.19 9.73 -5.98
CA VAL A 90 4.09 10.89 -5.97
C VAL A 90 4.23 11.43 -4.55
N TYR A 91 5.45 11.37 -4.03
CA TYR A 91 5.85 12.08 -2.82
C TYR A 91 6.43 13.43 -3.20
N ASN A 92 6.07 14.47 -2.47
CA ASN A 92 6.57 15.81 -2.71
C ASN A 92 7.96 16.06 -2.11
N MET A 93 8.37 15.32 -1.07
CA MET A 93 9.66 15.51 -0.39
C MET A 93 10.14 14.26 0.37
N PRO A 94 11.46 14.13 0.66
CA PRO A 94 11.98 13.04 1.48
C PRO A 94 11.62 13.24 2.97
N GLY A 95 11.72 12.18 3.76
CA GLY A 95 11.41 12.22 5.19
C GLY A 95 10.83 10.93 5.72
N ARG A 96 10.29 10.98 6.95
CA ARG A 96 9.60 9.85 7.55
C ARG A 96 8.11 9.92 7.24
N TRP A 97 7.62 8.93 6.50
CA TRP A 97 6.24 8.83 6.05
C TRP A 97 5.54 7.67 6.74
N LYS A 98 4.25 7.86 7.06
CA LYS A 98 3.32 6.82 7.49
C LYS A 98 2.54 6.36 6.27
N GLN A 99 2.86 5.17 5.80
CA GLN A 99 2.23 4.49 4.68
C GLN A 99 0.99 3.76 5.16
N GLU A 100 -0.05 3.75 4.34
CA GLU A 100 -1.29 3.06 4.64
C GLU A 100 -1.80 2.37 3.38
N VAL A 101 -2.21 1.10 3.51
CA VAL A 101 -3.06 0.44 2.52
C VAL A 101 -4.41 0.23 3.17
N TRP A 102 -5.45 0.73 2.52
CA TRP A 102 -6.82 0.71 2.97
C TRP A 102 -7.58 -0.37 2.24
N LEU A 103 -8.47 -1.03 2.96
CA LEU A 103 -9.54 -1.84 2.40
C LEU A 103 -10.79 -0.97 2.41
N VAL A 104 -11.37 -0.75 1.23
CA VAL A 104 -12.45 0.20 1.01
C VAL A 104 -13.65 -0.56 0.45
N ASP A 105 -14.85 -0.23 0.92
CA ASP A 105 -16.10 -0.81 0.42
C ASP A 105 -16.63 -0.07 -0.82
N SER A 106 -17.65 -0.63 -1.46
CA SER A 106 -18.30 -0.03 -2.63
C SER A 106 -18.97 1.34 -2.38
N SER A 107 -19.14 1.73 -1.12
CA SER A 107 -19.64 3.05 -0.72
C SER A 107 -18.52 4.05 -0.46
N GLY A 108 -17.25 3.65 -0.60
CA GLY A 108 -16.07 4.48 -0.36
C GLY A 108 -15.65 4.57 1.11
N ASN A 109 -16.18 3.71 1.99
CA ASN A 109 -15.76 3.71 3.40
C ASN A 109 -14.52 2.84 3.59
N ILE A 110 -13.56 3.34 4.38
CA ILE A 110 -12.41 2.54 4.83
C ILE A 110 -12.91 1.57 5.92
N VAL A 111 -13.00 0.29 5.58
CA VAL A 111 -13.46 -0.77 6.49
C VAL A 111 -12.31 -1.42 7.28
N SER A 112 -11.09 -1.34 6.76
CA SER A 112 -9.89 -1.79 7.44
C SER A 112 -8.66 -1.11 6.85
N LYS A 113 -7.55 -1.09 7.58
CA LYS A 113 -6.28 -0.58 7.07
C LYS A 113 -5.10 -1.27 7.72
N VAL A 114 -3.99 -1.25 7.01
CA VAL A 114 -2.68 -1.57 7.57
C VAL A 114 -1.76 -0.38 7.38
N GLU A 115 -0.84 -0.18 8.31
CA GLU A 115 0.02 0.98 8.31
C GLU A 115 1.45 0.64 8.72
N TRP A 116 2.41 1.36 8.15
CA TRP A 116 3.83 1.23 8.48
C TRP A 116 4.56 2.55 8.29
N TYR A 117 5.76 2.65 8.88
CA TYR A 117 6.60 3.82 8.73
C TYR A 117 7.80 3.52 7.88
N GLU A 118 8.14 4.44 6.99
CA GLU A 118 9.30 4.33 6.12
C GLU A 118 10.03 5.68 6.05
N SER A 119 11.36 5.65 5.90
CA SER A 119 12.18 6.85 5.79
C SER A 119 13.08 6.72 4.57
N PHE A 120 13.03 7.74 3.71
CA PHE A 120 13.73 7.80 2.43
C PHE A 120 14.04 9.25 2.04
#